data_AF-A0A7C7PB61-F1
#
_entry.id   AF-A0A7C7PB61-F1
#
_cell.length_a   1.000
_cell.length_b   1.000
_cell.length_c   1.000
_cell.angle_alpha   90.00
_cell.angle_beta   90.00
_cell.angle_gamma   90.00
#
_symmetry.space_group_name_H-M   'P 1'
#
loop_
_entity.id
_entity.type
_entity.pdbx_description
1 polymer ?
#
loop_
_entity_poly.entity_id
_entity_poly.type
_entity_poly.pdbx_seq_one_letter_code
_entity_poly.pdbx_strand_id
1 'polypeptide(L)'
;MSDPHNSDFFGRRELLKLGAAGLGLGAASGLSPTPAAADLDHQQQRPDLGPAPVKPFATDPIDIVRVGFVGVGGMGGAHVRNFLGLEGIEIVALCDIDSARNEEVSSWVTDDGRAPP
;
A
#
# COMPACT_ATOMS: atom_id res chain seq x y z
N MET A 1 -31.75 -9.16 4.87
CA MET A 1 -30.70 -8.46 5.62
C MET A 1 -29.72 -7.93 4.57
N SER A 2 -29.80 -6.64 4.27
CA SER A 2 -29.01 -6.03 3.19
C SER A 2 -27.77 -5.39 3.81
N ASP A 3 -26.60 -5.80 3.34
CA ASP A 3 -25.31 -5.24 3.73
C ASP A 3 -25.13 -3.88 3.02
N PRO A 4 -24.87 -2.76 3.73
CA PRO A 4 -24.93 -1.41 3.16
C PRO A 4 -23.61 -0.93 2.52
N HIS A 5 -22.58 -1.78 2.41
CA HIS A 5 -21.26 -1.37 1.91
C HIS A 5 -20.77 -2.20 0.72
N ASN A 6 -21.49 -2.17 -0.40
CA ASN A 6 -20.87 -2.47 -1.68
C ASN A 6 -21.70 -1.93 -2.86
N SER A 7 -21.33 -0.78 -3.42
CA SER A 7 -21.44 -0.48 -4.87
C SER A 7 -21.14 0.99 -5.17
N ASP A 8 -19.85 1.36 -5.21
CA ASP A 8 -19.47 2.43 -6.13
C ASP A 8 -19.44 1.83 -7.54
N PHE A 9 -20.27 2.39 -8.40
CA PHE A 9 -20.68 1.88 -9.72
C PHE A 9 -19.54 1.68 -10.73
N PHE A 10 -18.28 2.01 -10.40
CA PHE A 10 -17.09 1.60 -11.16
C PHE A 10 -15.90 1.36 -10.21
N GLY A 11 -15.51 0.10 -10.04
CA GLY A 11 -14.32 -0.23 -9.26
C GLY A 11 -13.03 0.30 -9.90
N ARG A 12 -12.05 0.70 -9.08
CA ARG A 12 -10.71 1.15 -9.54
C ARG A 12 -10.07 0.20 -10.56
N ARG A 13 -10.29 -1.10 -10.39
CA ARG A 13 -9.79 -2.15 -11.28
C ARG A 13 -10.48 -2.14 -12.66
N GLU A 14 -11.78 -1.86 -12.70
CA GLU A 14 -12.53 -1.79 -13.96
C GLU A 14 -12.20 -0.52 -14.74
N LEU A 15 -11.92 0.59 -14.04
CA LEU A 15 -11.38 1.80 -14.67
C LEU A 15 -10.01 1.56 -15.33
N LEU A 16 -9.11 0.82 -14.69
CA LEU A 16 -7.80 0.48 -15.27
C LEU A 16 -7.93 -0.44 -16.50
N LYS A 17 -8.85 -1.41 -16.47
CA LYS A 17 -9.12 -2.27 -17.62
C LYS A 17 -9.74 -1.51 -18.79
N LEU A 18 -10.67 -0.59 -18.51
CA LEU A 18 -11.32 0.23 -19.53
C LEU A 18 -10.30 1.16 -20.22
N GLY A 19 -9.37 1.73 -19.48
CA GLY A 19 -8.25 2.52 -20.04
C GLY A 19 -7.30 1.70 -20.91
N ALA A 20 -7.02 0.44 -20.55
CA ALA A 20 -6.18 -0.45 -21.36
C ALA A 20 -6.85 -0.88 -22.68
N ALA A 21 -8.19 -1.01 -22.70
CA ALA A 21 -8.95 -1.35 -23.90
C ALA A 21 -9.18 -0.15 -24.84
N GLY A 22 -9.20 1.08 -24.31
CA GLY A 22 -9.44 2.31 -25.09
C GLY A 22 -8.29 2.74 -26.02
N LEU A 23 -7.07 2.21 -25.82
CA LEU A 23 -5.90 2.53 -26.65
C LEU A 23 -5.80 1.72 -27.96
N GLY A 24 -6.70 0.75 -28.18
CA GLY A 24 -6.59 -0.21 -29.29
C GLY A 24 -7.34 0.13 -30.59
N LEU A 25 -8.23 1.13 -30.60
CA LEU A 25 -9.11 1.43 -31.76
C LEU A 25 -8.84 2.77 -32.45
N GLY A 26 -7.84 3.53 -32.01
CA GLY A 26 -7.50 4.86 -32.55
C GLY A 26 -6.28 4.92 -33.47
N ALA A 27 -5.67 3.79 -33.85
CA ALA A 27 -4.36 3.79 -34.52
C ALA A 27 -4.40 4.05 -36.04
N ALA A 28 -5.57 4.33 -36.63
CA ALA A 28 -5.70 4.46 -38.09
C ALA A 28 -6.56 5.66 -38.52
N SER A 29 -6.21 6.87 -38.08
CA SER A 29 -6.30 8.12 -38.86
C SER A 29 -6.10 9.33 -37.97
N GLY A 30 -5.12 10.17 -38.32
CA GLY A 30 -5.03 11.55 -37.85
C GLY A 30 -4.04 11.77 -36.71
N LEU A 31 -2.84 12.23 -37.06
CA LEU A 31 -2.05 13.05 -36.14
C LEU A 31 -2.88 14.29 -35.77
N SER A 32 -3.44 14.28 -34.58
CA SER A 32 -3.86 15.48 -33.87
C SER A 32 -3.42 15.28 -32.43
N PRO A 33 -2.47 16.09 -31.92
CA PRO A 33 -2.12 16.02 -30.51
C PRO A 33 -3.34 16.51 -29.73
N THR A 34 -4.17 15.60 -29.27
CA THR A 34 -5.15 15.91 -28.25
C THR A 34 -4.37 16.26 -26.99
N PRO A 35 -4.64 17.40 -26.34
CA PRO A 35 -4.02 17.65 -25.05
C PRO A 35 -4.58 16.60 -24.09
N ALA A 36 -3.76 15.61 -23.73
CA ALA A 36 -3.93 14.84 -22.51
C ALA A 36 -3.63 15.76 -21.33
N ALA A 37 -4.49 16.76 -21.15
CA ALA A 37 -4.48 17.70 -20.05
C ALA A 37 -5.94 18.07 -19.76
N ALA A 38 -6.75 17.06 -19.45
CA ALA A 38 -7.93 17.29 -18.63
C ALA A 38 -7.41 17.43 -17.19
N ASP A 39 -7.19 18.68 -16.80
CA ASP A 39 -7.02 19.20 -15.44
C ASP A 39 -6.18 18.36 -14.48
N LEU A 40 -4.85 18.50 -14.60
CA LEU A 40 -3.89 18.17 -13.54
C LEU A 40 -3.88 19.23 -12.40
N ASP A 41 -4.90 20.07 -12.31
CA ASP A 41 -4.98 21.18 -11.36
C ASP A 41 -5.45 20.78 -9.96
N HIS A 42 -5.59 19.48 -9.68
CA HIS A 42 -5.34 19.00 -8.32
C HIS A 42 -3.82 18.92 -8.07
N GLN A 43 -3.13 20.05 -8.26
CA GLN A 43 -1.91 20.34 -7.53
C GLN A 43 -2.35 20.35 -6.06
N GLN A 44 -2.25 19.20 -5.39
CA GLN A 44 -2.26 19.16 -3.94
C GLN A 44 -1.21 20.18 -3.50
N GLN A 45 -1.69 21.32 -3.00
CA GLN A 45 -0.83 22.38 -2.52
C GLN A 45 -0.15 21.83 -1.28
N ARG A 46 1.03 21.23 -1.50
CA ARG A 46 1.85 20.71 -0.42
C ARG A 46 2.15 21.91 0.49
N PRO A 47 1.92 21.79 1.80
CA PRO A 47 2.28 22.84 2.71
C PRO A 47 3.76 23.20 2.49
N ASP A 48 4.07 24.50 2.47
CA ASP A 48 5.45 24.94 2.49
C ASP A 48 6.05 24.55 3.84
N LEU A 49 6.83 23.47 3.84
CA LEU A 49 7.52 22.96 5.03
C LEU A 49 8.83 23.71 5.29
N GLY A 50 9.17 24.71 4.47
CA GLY A 50 10.44 25.40 4.50
C GLY A 50 11.61 24.54 3.98
N PRO A 51 12.86 25.04 4.12
CA PRO A 51 14.04 24.28 3.71
C PRO A 51 14.21 23.01 4.56
N ALA A 52 14.64 21.92 3.92
CA ALA A 52 14.93 20.68 4.63
C ALA A 52 16.00 20.91 5.72
N PRO A 53 15.89 20.23 6.88
CA PRO A 53 16.90 20.31 7.93
C PRO A 53 18.30 19.91 7.41
N VAL A 54 19.32 20.69 7.78
CA VAL A 54 20.72 20.44 7.39
C VAL A 54 21.31 19.18 8.03
N LYS A 55 20.67 18.67 9.08
CA LYS A 55 21.02 17.43 9.78
C LYS A 55 19.82 16.49 9.73
N PRO A 56 20.00 15.20 9.41
CA PRO A 56 18.93 14.23 9.51
C PRO A 56 18.37 14.15 10.94
N PHE A 57 17.10 13.81 11.04
CA PHE A 57 16.53 13.42 12.33
C PHE A 57 17.27 12.20 12.87
N ALA A 58 17.67 12.26 14.13
CA ALA A 58 18.32 11.18 14.83
C ALA A 58 17.75 11.09 16.25
N THR A 59 17.67 9.87 16.77
CA THR A 59 17.27 9.55 18.14
C THR A 59 18.23 8.49 18.67
N ASP A 60 18.23 8.26 19.98
CA ASP A 60 18.96 7.16 20.58
C ASP A 60 18.50 5.81 19.96
N PRO A 61 19.42 4.84 19.77
CA PRO A 61 19.07 3.52 19.25
C PRO A 61 18.01 2.82 20.10
N ILE A 62 17.15 2.05 19.43
CA ILE A 62 16.15 1.21 20.08
C ILE A 62 16.65 -0.23 20.02
N ASP A 63 16.86 -0.86 21.18
CA ASP A 63 17.38 -2.23 21.25
C ASP A 63 16.40 -3.26 20.64
N ILE A 64 15.11 -3.12 20.97
CA ILE A 64 14.03 -3.96 20.43
C ILE A 64 12.97 -3.08 19.77
N VAL A 65 12.86 -3.18 18.44
CA VAL A 65 11.86 -2.46 17.66
C VAL A 65 10.59 -3.29 17.57
N ARG A 66 9.53 -2.80 18.21
CA ARG A 66 8.18 -3.38 18.15
C ARG A 66 7.47 -2.90 16.90
N VAL A 67 7.04 -3.83 16.05
CA VAL A 67 6.49 -3.55 14.71
C VAL A 67 5.06 -4.07 14.62
N GLY A 68 4.17 -3.22 14.12
CA GLY A 68 2.82 -3.59 13.71
C GLY A 68 2.64 -3.41 12.21
N PHE A 69 1.95 -4.36 11.56
CA PHE A 69 1.65 -4.29 10.11
C PHE A 69 0.16 -4.01 9.88
N VAL A 70 -0.13 -3.03 9.03
CA VAL A 70 -1.49 -2.74 8.53
C VAL A 70 -1.51 -3.03 7.03
N GLY A 71 -2.24 -4.07 6.65
CA GLY A 71 -2.20 -4.69 5.33
C GLY A 71 -1.04 -5.68 5.21
N VAL A 72 -1.36 -6.97 5.14
CA VAL A 72 -0.40 -8.07 5.02
C VAL A 72 -0.65 -8.97 3.81
N GLY A 73 -1.26 -8.41 2.77
CA GLY A 73 -1.36 -9.01 1.43
C GLY A 73 0.01 -9.25 0.75
N GLY A 74 0.11 -8.95 -0.55
CA GLY A 74 1.33 -9.25 -1.34
C GLY A 74 2.62 -8.64 -0.75
N MET A 75 2.71 -7.31 -0.72
CA MET A 75 3.91 -6.62 -0.21
C MET A 75 4.00 -6.64 1.32
N GLY A 76 2.88 -6.47 2.03
CA GLY A 76 2.86 -6.50 3.48
C GLY A 76 3.36 -7.84 4.04
N GLY A 77 2.90 -8.96 3.48
CA GLY A 77 3.38 -10.29 3.84
C GLY A 77 4.86 -10.51 3.48
N ALA A 78 5.34 -9.97 2.35
CA ALA A 78 6.77 -10.00 2.02
C ALA A 78 7.61 -9.25 3.06
N HIS A 79 7.14 -8.10 3.55
CA HIS A 79 7.82 -7.37 4.62
C HIS A 79 7.80 -8.12 5.95
N VAL A 80 6.67 -8.75 6.32
CA VAL A 80 6.62 -9.61 7.52
C VAL A 80 7.72 -10.68 7.46
N ARG A 81 7.83 -11.42 6.35
CA ARG A 81 8.86 -12.46 6.17
C ARG A 81 10.28 -11.90 6.27
N ASN A 82 10.54 -10.72 5.69
CA ASN A 82 11.85 -10.09 5.80
C ASN A 82 12.17 -9.72 7.25
N PHE A 83 11.19 -9.22 8.00
CA PHE A 83 11.36 -8.78 9.40
C PHE A 83 11.53 -9.95 10.36
N LEU A 84 10.96 -11.13 10.07
CA LEU A 84 11.22 -12.35 10.83
C LEU A 84 12.70 -12.76 10.77
N GLY A 85 13.41 -12.43 9.70
CA GLY A 85 14.85 -12.67 9.57
C GLY A 85 15.75 -11.65 10.28
N LEU A 86 15.19 -10.62 10.92
CA LEU A 86 15.95 -9.57 11.58
C LEU A 86 16.05 -9.82 13.10
N GLU A 87 17.26 -9.63 13.62
CA GLU A 87 17.50 -9.51 15.06
C GLU A 87 16.96 -8.18 15.60
N GLY A 88 16.58 -8.15 16.87
CA GLY A 88 16.09 -6.92 17.53
C GLY A 88 14.71 -6.46 17.06
N ILE A 89 13.96 -7.29 16.33
CA ILE A 89 12.57 -7.01 15.92
C ILE A 89 11.60 -7.84 16.75
N GLU A 90 10.48 -7.24 17.16
CA GLU A 90 9.33 -7.94 17.72
C GLU A 90 8.08 -7.57 16.91
N ILE A 91 7.45 -8.55 16.23
CA ILE A 91 6.19 -8.32 15.51
C ILE A 91 5.06 -8.49 16.54
N VAL A 92 4.37 -7.39 16.87
CA VAL A 92 3.42 -7.33 17.99
C VAL A 92 1.97 -7.10 17.58
N ALA A 93 1.71 -6.86 16.29
CA ALA A 93 0.37 -6.62 15.76
C ALA A 93 0.32 -6.91 14.26
N LEU A 94 -0.74 -7.59 13.81
CA LEU A 94 -1.11 -7.71 12.41
C LEU A 94 -2.56 -7.29 12.20
N CYS A 95 -2.81 -6.58 11.10
CA CYS A 95 -4.15 -6.18 10.70
C CYS A 95 -4.30 -6.32 9.18
N ASP A 96 -5.30 -7.09 8.74
CA ASP A 96 -5.79 -7.10 7.37
C ASP A 96 -7.31 -7.16 7.36
N ILE A 97 -7.93 -6.68 6.28
CA ILE A 97 -9.38 -6.80 6.06
C ILE A 97 -9.77 -8.23 5.69
N ASP A 98 -8.86 -8.95 5.03
CA ASP A 98 -9.01 -10.37 4.75
C ASP A 98 -8.55 -11.17 5.99
N SER A 99 -9.50 -11.70 6.75
CA SER A 99 -9.22 -12.43 7.99
C SER A 99 -8.41 -13.70 7.74
N ALA A 100 -8.68 -14.42 6.64
CA ALA A 100 -7.92 -15.61 6.29
C ALA A 100 -6.46 -15.27 5.99
N ARG A 101 -6.23 -14.14 5.31
CA ARG A 101 -4.87 -13.64 5.08
C ARG A 101 -4.20 -13.21 6.39
N ASN A 102 -4.93 -12.53 7.28
CA ASN A 102 -4.39 -12.11 8.58
C ASN A 102 -3.97 -13.32 9.43
N GLU A 103 -4.81 -14.36 9.48
CA GLU A 103 -4.53 -15.62 10.18
C GLU A 103 -3.34 -16.38 9.58
N GLU A 104 -3.27 -16.48 8.25
CA GLU A 104 -2.13 -17.09 7.55
C GLU A 104 -0.81 -16.40 7.92
N VAL A 105 -0.77 -15.07 7.89
CA VAL A 105 0.46 -14.32 8.18
C VAL A 105 0.80 -14.35 9.67
N SER A 106 -0.20 -14.38 10.55
CA SER A 106 0.00 -14.57 12.00
C SER A 106 0.66 -15.92 12.30
N SER A 107 0.28 -16.98 11.56
CA SER A 107 0.90 -18.30 11.73
C SER A 107 2.40 -18.26 11.45
N TRP A 108 2.87 -17.47 10.47
CA TRP A 108 4.30 -17.38 10.16
C TRP A 108 5.12 -16.83 11.33
N VAL A 109 4.53 -15.92 12.11
CA VAL A 109 5.17 -15.33 13.29
C VAL A 109 5.28 -16.38 14.40
N THR A 110 4.23 -17.18 14.62
CA THR A 110 4.26 -18.25 15.62
C THR A 110 5.13 -19.44 15.19
N ASP A 111 5.17 -19.75 13.90
CA ASP A 111 6.01 -20.81 13.33
C ASP A 111 7.50 -20.48 13.43
N ASP A 112 7.85 -19.18 13.44
CA ASP A 112 9.20 -18.66 13.74
C ASP A 112 9.54 -18.72 15.24
N GLY A 113 8.64 -19.26 16.08
CA GLY A 113 8.83 -19.42 17.53
C GLY A 113 8.59 -18.14 18.34
N ARG A 114 8.01 -17.09 17.73
CA ARG A 114 7.68 -15.83 18.40
C ARG A 114 6.28 -15.87 18.99
N ALA A 115 5.99 -14.93 19.89
CA ALA A 115 4.65 -14.79 20.46
C ALA A 115 3.62 -14.43 19.35
N PRO A 116 2.35 -14.85 19.50
CA PRO A 116 1.30 -14.45 18.58
C PRO A 116 1.15 -12.92 18.53
N PRO A 117 1.16 -12.31 17.34
CA PRO A 117 0.93 -10.88 17.14
C PRO A 117 -0.57 -10.51 17.13
#